data_AF-A0A7X7KGY3-F1
#
_entry.id   AF-A0A7X7KGY3-F1
#
_cell.length_a   1.000
_cell.length_b   1.000
_cell.length_c   1.000
_cell.angle_alpha   90.00
_cell.angle_beta   90.00
_cell.angle_gamma   90.00
#
_symmetry.space_group_name_H-M   'P 1'
#
loop_
_entity.id
_entity.type
_entity.pdbx_description
1 polymer ?
#
loop_
_entity_poly.entity_id
_entity_poly.type
_entity_poly.pdbx_seq_one_letter_code
_entity_poly.pdbx_strand_id
1 'polypeptide(L)' 'TSTRRYRIIRARDGELLARAETNWAFINSVTGRPTRIPEEMAQAFIETSFREIDSIA' A
#
# COMPACT_ATOMS: atom_id res chain seq x y z
N THR A 1 -2.34 -6.80 -10.16
CA THR A 1 -2.87 -6.33 -8.87
C THR A 1 -1.84 -5.44 -8.21
N SER A 2 -2.17 -4.78 -7.10
CA SER A 2 -1.28 -3.88 -6.36
C SER A 2 -1.28 -4.26 -4.88
N THR A 3 -0.14 -4.78 -4.41
CA THR A 3 0.04 -5.13 -2.99
C THR A 3 0.48 -3.91 -2.21
N ARG A 4 -0.15 -3.66 -1.06
CA ARG A 4 0.18 -2.55 -0.16
C ARG A 4 0.39 -3.08 1.25
N ARG A 5 1.51 -2.70 1.85
CA ARG A 5 1.91 -3.11 3.22
C ARG A 5 1.81 -1.94 4.17
N TYR A 6 1.37 -2.21 5.39
CA TYR A 6 1.10 -1.21 6.40
C TYR A 6 1.68 -1.60 7.75
N ARG A 7 2.08 -0.57 8.51
CA ARG A 7 2.30 -0.65 9.95
C ARG A 7 1.29 0.25 10.64
N ILE A 8 0.50 -0.31 11.54
CA ILE A 8 -0.48 0.43 12.34
C ILE A 8 0.22 0.81 13.64
N ILE A 9 0.47 2.10 13.81
CA ILE A 9 1.26 2.65 14.90
C ILE A 9 0.33 3.43 15.82
N ARG A 10 0.43 3.21 17.14
CA ARG A 10 -0.30 4.00 18.12
C ARG A 10 0.34 5.37 18.25
N ALA A 11 -0.45 6.43 18.05
CA ALA A 11 0.09 7.80 17.96
C ALA A 11 0.77 8.32 19.24
N ARG A 12 0.30 7.90 20.43
CA ARG A 12 0.76 8.46 21.71
C ARG A 12 2.17 8.04 22.11
N ASP A 13 2.58 6.84 21.72
CA ASP A 13 3.79 6.17 22.22
C ASP A 13 4.61 5.52 21.09
N GLY A 14 4.13 5.58 19.84
CA GLY A 14 4.82 4.99 18.70
C GLY A 14 4.78 3.45 18.68
N GLU A 15 3.99 2.82 19.55
CA GLU A 15 3.93 1.36 19.63
C GLU A 15 3.36 0.76 18.33
N LEU A 16 4.06 -0.21 17.75
CA LEU A 16 3.55 -0.97 16.61
C LEU A 16 2.45 -1.92 17.09
N LEU A 17 1.21 -1.65 16.69
CA LEU A 17 0.06 -2.46 17.07
C LEU A 17 -0.16 -3.63 16.12
N ALA A 18 0.11 -3.45 14.83
CA ALA A 18 -0.09 -4.48 13.82
C ALA A 18 0.70 -4.23 12.54
N ARG A 19 0.99 -5.32 11.83
CA ARG A 19 1.41 -5.33 10.42
C ARG A 19 0.24 -5.83 9.59
N ALA A 20 0.00 -5.23 8.44
CA ALA A 20 -1.08 -5.62 7.55
C ALA A 20 -0.65 -5.56 6.08
N GLU A 21 -1.30 -6.37 5.24
CA GLU A 21 -1.14 -6.36 3.79
C GLU A 21 -2.51 -6.38 3.13
N THR A 22 -2.66 -5.64 2.03
CA THR A 22 -3.86 -5.67 1.19
C THR A 22 -3.46 -5.88 -0.27
N ASN A 23 -4.24 -6.68 -0.99
CA ASN A 23 -4.04 -6.93 -2.41
C ASN A 23 -5.20 -6.33 -3.22
N TRP A 24 -4.89 -5.32 -4.04
CA TRP A 24 -5.88 -4.55 -4.79
C TRP A 24 -5.96 -5.00 -6.25
N ALA A 25 -7.18 -5.16 -6.75
CA ALA A 25 -7.47 -5.27 -8.18
C ALA A 25 -8.12 -3.97 -8.67
N PHE A 26 -7.78 -3.54 -9.88
CA PHE A 26 -8.42 -2.38 -10.49
C PHE A 26 -9.62 -2.83 -11.31
N ILE A 27 -10.78 -2.23 -11.03
CA ILE A 27 -12.06 -2.60 -11.61
C ILE A 27 -12.52 -1.46 -12.51
N ASN A 28 -12.89 -1.80 -13.74
CA ASN A 28 -13.58 -0.87 -14.62
C ASN A 28 -14.96 -0.55 -14.01
N SER A 29 -15.22 0.71 -13.67
CA SER A 29 -16.43 1.13 -12.95
C SER A 29 -17.72 0.96 -13.75
N VAL A 30 -17.66 0.97 -15.08
CA VAL A 30 -18.83 0.80 -15.96
C VAL A 30 -19.23 -0.68 -16.06
N THR A 31 -18.24 -1.56 -16.20
CA THR A 31 -18.47 -2.99 -16.48
C THR A 31 -18.39 -3.87 -15.22
N GLY A 32 -17.84 -3.36 -14.12
CA GLY A 32 -17.60 -4.12 -12.90
C GLY A 32 -16.52 -5.21 -13.04
N ARG A 33 -15.76 -5.22 -14.15
CA ARG A 33 -14.77 -6.27 -14.45
C ARG A 33 -13.35 -5.82 -14.12
N PRO A 34 -12.46 -6.75 -13.74
CA PRO A 34 -11.03 -6.46 -13.63
C PRO A 34 -10.48 -5.92 -14.95
N THR A 35 -9.64 -4.90 -14.85
CA THR A 35 -8.92 -4.34 -15.99
C THR A 35 -7.48 -3.98 -15.59
N ARG A 36 -6.66 -3.60 -16.56
CA ARG A 36 -5.30 -3.12 -16.32
C ARG A 36 -5.34 -1.84 -15.50
N ILE A 37 -4.42 -1.71 -14.54
CA ILE A 37 -4.21 -0.48 -13.78
C ILE A 37 -3.71 0.59 -14.76
N PRO A 38 -4.33 1.78 -14.83
CA PRO A 38 -3.84 2.89 -15.65
C PRO A 38 -2.41 3.28 -15.27
N GLU A 39 -1.62 3.67 -16.27
CA GLU A 39 -0.19 3.97 -16.09
C GLU A 39 0.01 5.15 -15.13
N GLU A 40 -0.79 6.21 -15.25
CA GLU A 40 -0.73 7.36 -14.38
C GLU A 40 -0.98 7.00 -12.90
N MET A 41 -1.83 6.00 -12.66
CA MET A 41 -2.06 5.49 -11.32
C MET A 41 -0.92 4.61 -10.84
N ALA A 42 -0.35 3.76 -11.69
CA ALA A 42 0.80 2.95 -11.33
C ALA A 42 1.99 3.83 -10.92
N GLN A 43 2.22 4.92 -11.67
CA GLN A 43 3.29 5.88 -11.42
C GLN A 43 3.17 6.60 -10.08
N ALA A 44 1.95 6.87 -9.61
CA ALA A 44 1.72 7.50 -8.31
C ALA A 44 2.17 6.64 -7.11
N PHE A 45 2.38 5.34 -7.31
CA PHE A 45 2.82 4.40 -6.27
C PHE A 45 4.22 3.84 -6.50
N ILE A 46 5.00 4.44 -7.42
CA ILE A 46 6.42 4.12 -7.54
C ILE A 46 7.11 4.67 -6.29
N GLU A 47 7.53 3.76 -5.40
CA GLU A 47 8.29 4.08 -4.19
C GLU A 47 9.57 4.83 -4.56
N THR A 48 9.59 6.14 -4.28
CA THR A 48 10.83 6.93 -4.27
C THR A 48 11.35 6.93 -2.83
N SER A 49 12.47 6.25 -2.60
CA SER A 49 13.21 6.09 -1.35
C SER A 49 12.70 5.04 -0.34
N PHE A 50 13.45 3.94 -0.30
CA PHE A 50 13.51 3.01 0.83
C PHE A 50 14.36 3.68 1.92
N ARG A 51 13.78 4.05 3.07
CA ARG A 51 14.54 4.24 4.31
C ARG A 51 14.11 3.14 5.28
N GLU A 52 15.08 2.35 5.70
CA GLU A 52 14.97 1.25 6.65
C GLU A 52 14.05 1.62 7.82
N ILE A 53 12.95 0.89 7.95
CA ILE A 53 12.10 0.99 9.15
C ILE A 53 12.20 -0.28 10.01
N ASP A 54 13.41 -0.82 10.07
CA ASP A 54 13.77 -2.00 10.87
C ASP A 54 14.80 -1.69 11.98
N SER A 55 15.12 -0.42 12.25
CA SER A 55 16.09 -0.02 13.29
C SER A 55 15.50 0.28 14.69
N ILE A 56 14.21 0.09 14.93
CA ILE A 56 13.63 0.27 16.27
C ILE A 56 13.08 -1.07 16.75
N ALA A 57 14.00 -1.91 17.22
CA ALA A 57 13.74 -3.05 18.09
C ALA A 57 14.69 -2.95 19.28
#